data_AF-A0A8T7BRP7-F1
#
_entry.id   AF-A0A8T7BRP7-F1
#
_cell.length_a   1.000
_cell.length_b   1.000
_cell.length_c   1.000
_cell.angle_alpha   90.00
_cell.angle_beta   90.00
_cell.angle_gamma   90.00
#
_symmetry.space_group_name_H-M   'P 1'
#
loop_
_entity.id
_entity.type
_entity.pdbx_description
1 polymer ?
#
loop_
_entity_poly.entity_id
_entity_poly.type
_entity_poly.pdbx_seq_one_letter_code
_entity_poly.pdbx_strand_id
1 'polypeptide(L)' 'VIESVTQELDLNMGKVGQPLRVAVTGGSFSPPIDQTIAMIGRERSLRRISKAIETILPNNC' A
#
# COMPACT_ATOMS: atom_id res chain seq x y z
N VAL A 1 1.60 11.78 -6.27
CA VAL A 1 0.49 11.38 -5.36
C VAL A 1 1.03 10.71 -4.10
N ILE A 2 1.76 9.59 -4.17
CA ILE A 2 2.30 8.96 -2.94
C ILE A 2 3.26 9.91 -2.22
N GLU A 3 4.23 10.49 -2.94
CA GLU A 3 5.19 11.46 -2.38
C GLU A 3 4.50 12.67 -1.73
N SER A 4 3.49 13.24 -2.38
CA SER A 4 2.74 14.38 -1.83
C SER A 4 1.99 14.03 -0.54
N VAL A 5 1.37 12.85 -0.46
CA VAL A 5 0.72 12.36 0.76
C VAL A 5 1.75 12.10 1.86
N THR A 6 2.92 11.56 1.53
CA THR A 6 3.99 11.36 2.52
C THR A 6 4.51 12.68 3.07
N GLN A 7 4.64 13.72 2.25
CA GLN A 7 5.03 15.06 2.69
C GLN A 7 3.97 15.69 3.60
N GLU A 8 2.69 15.58 3.23
CA GLU A 8 1.57 16.11 4.02
C GLU A 8 1.49 15.47 5.42
N LEU A 9 1.80 14.18 5.52
CA LEU A 9 1.74 13.41 6.77
C LEU A 9 3.08 13.37 7.53
N ASP A 10 4.11 14.11 7.08
CA ASP A 10 5.48 14.06 7.60
C ASP A 10 6.03 12.61 7.71
N LEU A 11 5.74 11.82 6.69
CA LEU A 11 6.19 10.44 6.53
C LEU A 11 7.27 10.36 5.45
N ASN A 12 8.13 9.35 5.55
CA ASN A 12 9.06 9.00 4.48
C ASN A 12 8.63 7.73 3.72
N MET A 13 9.16 7.56 2.51
CA MET A 13 8.88 6.39 1.68
C MET A 13 9.30 5.05 2.31
N GLY A 14 10.24 5.05 3.27
CA GLY A 14 10.59 3.85 4.03
C GLY A 14 9.44 3.35 4.90
N LYS A 15 8.64 4.27 5.47
CA LYS A 15 7.44 3.94 6.26
C LYS A 15 6.25 3.51 5.43
N VAL A 16 6.15 3.94 4.17
CA VAL A 16 4.98 3.67 3.30
C VAL A 16 5.22 2.52 2.31
N GLY A 17 6.42 2.45 1.73
CA GLY A 17 6.72 1.54 0.63
C GLY A 17 6.57 0.06 1.01
N GLN A 18 7.10 -0.34 2.16
CA GLN A 18 7.04 -1.73 2.60
C GLN A 18 5.62 -2.18 3.01
N PRO A 19 4.86 -1.41 3.82
CA PRO A 19 3.46 -1.74 4.09
C PRO A 19 2.60 -1.80 2.84
N LEU A 20 2.76 -0.85 1.91
CA LEU A 20 2.02 -0.84 0.66
C LEU A 20 2.33 -2.09 -0.18
N ARG A 21 3.60 -2.50 -0.26
CA ARG A 21 4.02 -3.72 -0.94
C ARG A 21 3.33 -4.96 -0.36
N VAL A 22 3.41 -5.14 0.95
CA VAL A 22 2.76 -6.28 1.63
C VAL A 22 1.25 -6.27 1.38
N ALA A 23 0.62 -5.11 1.47
CA ALA A 23 -0.82 -4.98 1.22
C ALA A 23 -1.21 -5.42 -0.20
N VAL A 24 -0.44 -5.04 -1.24
CA VAL A 24 -0.80 -5.32 -2.63
C VAL A 24 -0.26 -6.64 -3.18
N THR A 25 0.82 -7.20 -2.63
CA THR A 25 1.42 -8.45 -3.13
C THR A 25 1.28 -9.63 -2.19
N GLY A 26 0.98 -9.40 -0.90
CA GLY A 26 1.02 -10.43 0.14
C GLY A 26 2.42 -10.86 0.55
N GLY A 27 3.47 -10.21 0.03
CA GLY A 27 4.86 -10.55 0.28
C GLY A 27 5.73 -9.33 0.56
N SER A 28 6.88 -9.56 1.19
CA SER A 28 7.81 -8.48 1.53
C SER A 28 8.66 -8.00 0.35
N PHE A 29 8.66 -8.74 -0.77
CA PHE A 29 9.44 -8.45 -1.97
C PHE A 29 8.55 -8.37 -3.22
N SER A 30 8.93 -7.50 -4.15
CA SER A 30 8.30 -7.32 -5.46
C SER A 30 9.28 -6.62 -6.41
N PRO A 31 9.01 -6.57 -7.73
CA PRO A 31 9.55 -5.54 -8.61
C PRO A 31 9.25 -4.12 -8.07
N PRO A 32 9.70 -3.04 -8.74
CA PRO A 32 9.34 -1.67 -8.37
C PRO A 32 7.84 -1.52 -8.09
N ILE A 33 7.50 -0.87 -6.97
CA ILE A 33 6.13 -0.90 -6.41
C ILE A 33 5.13 -0.17 -7.31
N ASP A 34 5.58 0.88 -7.99
CA ASP A 34 4.88 1.62 -9.03
C ASP A 34 4.48 0.71 -10.21
N GLN A 35 5.43 -0.06 -10.74
CA GLN A 35 5.17 -1.03 -11.82
C GLN A 35 4.27 -2.17 -11.35
N THR A 36 4.49 -2.65 -10.13
CA THR A 36 3.70 -3.72 -9.52
C THR A 36 2.22 -3.32 -9.40
N ILE A 37 1.94 -2.12 -8.87
CA ILE A 37 0.58 -1.59 -8.73
C ILE A 37 -0.05 -1.34 -10.10
N ALA A 38 0.72 -0.81 -11.07
CA ALA A 38 0.24 -0.61 -12.43
C ALA A 38 -0.21 -1.92 -13.10
N MET A 39 0.57 -3.01 -12.96
CA MET A 39 0.23 -4.34 -13.48
C MET A 39 -0.97 -4.98 -12.76
N ILE A 40 -1.09 -4.79 -11.45
CA ILE A 40 -2.26 -5.26 -10.68
C ILE A 40 -3.51 -4.47 -11.10
N GLY A 41 -3.35 -3.19 -11.44
CA GLY A 41 -4.45 -2.31 -11.78
C GLY A 41 -5.18 -1.75 -10.55
N ARG A 42 -5.92 -0.67 -10.77
CA ARG A 42 -6.49 0.18 -9.72
C ARG A 42 -7.44 -0.56 -8.79
N GLU A 43 -8.48 -1.21 -9.32
CA GLU A 43 -9.52 -1.83 -8.49
C GLU A 43 -8.99 -2.95 -7.60
N ARG A 44 -8.15 -3.83 -8.18
CA ARG A 44 -7.53 -4.92 -7.42
C ARG A 44 -6.60 -4.39 -6.33
N SER A 45 -5.83 -3.36 -6.63
CA SER A 45 -4.94 -2.71 -5.64
C SER A 45 -5.73 -2.09 -4.49
N LEU A 46 -6.78 -1.32 -4.78
CA LEU A 46 -7.62 -0.69 -3.75
C LEU A 46 -8.31 -1.72 -2.85
N ARG A 47 -8.85 -2.80 -3.42
CA ARG A 47 -9.47 -3.89 -2.65
C ARG A 47 -8.47 -4.55 -1.71
N ARG A 48 -7.25 -4.81 -2.18
CA ARG A 48 -6.18 -5.42 -1.36
C ARG A 48 -5.74 -4.51 -0.22
N ILE A 49 -5.56 -3.20 -0.49
CA ILE A 49 -5.23 -2.21 0.53
C ILE A 49 -6.32 -2.13 1.60
N SER A 50 -7.59 -2.05 1.18
CA SER A 50 -8.72 -2.03 2.12
C SER A 50 -8.73 -3.26 3.01
N LYS A 51 -8.49 -4.45 2.43
CA LYS A 51 -8.43 -5.69 3.18
C LYS A 51 -7.27 -5.72 4.18
N ALA A 52 -6.10 -5.17 3.81
CA ALA A 52 -4.96 -5.07 4.71
C ALA A 52 -5.27 -4.12 5.90
N ILE A 53 -5.96 -3.01 5.66
CA ILE A 53 -6.39 -2.08 6.71
C ILE A 53 -7.36 -2.76 7.67
N GLU A 54 -8.40 -3.45 7.16
CA GLU A 54 -9.33 -4.25 7.99
C GLU A 54 -8.60 -5.29 8.86
N THR A 55 -7.54 -5.90 8.32
CA THR A 55 -6.78 -6.93 9.04
C THR A 55 -5.95 -6.35 10.18
N ILE A 56 -5.37 -5.15 9.97
CA ILE A 56 -4.50 -4.47 10.95
C ILE A 56 -5.30 -3.72 12.00
N LEU A 57 -6.46 -3.18 11.62
CA LEU A 57 -7.39 -2.46 12.49
C LEU A 57 -8.62 -3.34 12.72
N PRO A 58 -8.56 -4.32 13.63
CA PRO A 58 -9.63 -5.30 13.83
C PRO A 58 -10.94 -4.70 14.36
N ASN A 59 -11.01 -3.38 14.58
CA ASN A 59 -12.20 -2.69 15.06
C ASN A 59 -12.29 -1.29 14.44
N ASN A 60 -13.03 -1.18 13.33
CA ASN A 60 -13.89 -0.03 13.07
C ASN A 60 -15.21 -0.67 12.62
N CYS A 61 -16.18 -0.70 13.54
CA CYS A 61 -17.55 -1.24 13.45
C CYS A 61 -18.03 -1.73 12.08
#